data_AF-A0A1D2NJ14-F1
#
_entry.id   AF-A0A1D2NJ14-F1
#
_cell.length_a   1.000
_cell.length_b   1.000
_cell.length_c   1.000
_cell.angle_alpha   90.00
_cell.angle_beta   90.00
_cell.angle_gamma   90.00
#
_symmetry.space_group_name_H-M   'P 1'
#
loop_
_entity.id
_entity.type
_entity.pdbx_description
1 polymer ?
#
loop_
_entity_poly.entity_id
_entity_poly.type
_entity_poly.pdbx_seq_one_letter_code
_entity_poly.pdbx_strand_id
1 'polypeptide(L)'
;MCSRLSSRVRVEYYVNENTIKERLQLYFIKNQRSSLRIRIARMVLKLFTCILYVCRVVMDNQPTFATCYGCPVDDKSEYLAALNQTEERFQDSPVINWDAILWVDRPTYMWVVHVILATISLAESILLVYLGYKGNLCQQLLSRQFILELVTTVPFLVTLFHPPLRHMFIPVFLNSWLAKYALENMFNDLHRAMQRNQSALSQQLTILTATLVCLVFTSVCGIQHFQRAGHKRLNLFQAIYFVVVTFSTVGYGDFVPDIWPSQLFMVAMICIALIVLPTQFEQLAFTWMERQKLGGNYSSHRASNEHHVVVCSTTLHADTIMDFLNEFYAHPLLQVSSASFY
;
A
#
# COMPACT_ATOMS: atom_id res chain seq x y z
N MET A 1 -27.45 -61.62 -3.89
CA MET A 1 -26.22 -61.58 -3.08
C MET A 1 -25.13 -60.93 -3.94
N CYS A 2 -25.07 -59.59 -3.96
CA CYS A 2 -24.13 -58.86 -4.82
C CYS A 2 -23.26 -57.97 -3.92
N SER A 3 -22.07 -58.47 -3.60
CA SER A 3 -21.08 -57.83 -2.73
C SER A 3 -20.38 -56.69 -3.47
N ARG A 4 -20.75 -55.45 -3.14
CA ARG A 4 -19.97 -54.25 -3.49
C ARG A 4 -18.64 -54.29 -2.73
N LEU A 5 -17.55 -54.70 -3.38
CA LEU A 5 -16.22 -54.28 -2.95
C LEU A 5 -16.08 -52.79 -3.26
N SER A 6 -16.41 -51.94 -2.29
CA SER A 6 -15.90 -50.58 -2.25
C SER A 6 -14.43 -50.69 -1.85
N SER A 7 -13.53 -50.72 -2.82
CA SER A 7 -12.13 -50.37 -2.61
C SER A 7 -12.09 -48.88 -2.23
N ARG A 8 -12.29 -48.61 -0.93
CA ARG A 8 -11.91 -47.32 -0.35
C ARG A 8 -10.43 -47.17 -0.60
N VAL A 9 -10.06 -46.42 -1.63
CA VAL A 9 -8.71 -45.91 -1.81
C VAL A 9 -8.40 -45.13 -0.54
N ARG A 10 -7.61 -45.74 0.34
CA ARG A 10 -7.08 -45.08 1.52
C ARG A 10 -6.15 -44.01 0.95
N VAL A 11 -6.61 -42.77 0.93
CA VAL A 11 -5.72 -41.62 0.73
C VAL A 11 -4.79 -41.65 1.92
N GLU A 12 -3.64 -42.31 1.76
CA GLU A 12 -2.53 -42.14 2.67
C GLU A 12 -2.13 -40.67 2.54
N TYR A 13 -2.65 -39.85 3.46
CA TYR A 13 -1.97 -38.63 3.79
C TYR A 13 -0.59 -39.08 4.24
N TYR A 14 0.42 -38.92 3.38
CA TYR A 14 1.82 -38.95 3.78
C TYR A 14 2.00 -37.79 4.74
N VAL A 15 1.62 -38.04 5.99
CA VAL A 15 1.79 -37.16 7.13
C VAL A 15 3.28 -37.24 7.47
N ASN A 16 4.06 -36.43 6.78
CA ASN A 16 5.44 -36.13 7.16
C ASN A 16 5.48 -34.90 8.10
N GLU A 17 4.49 -34.80 9.01
CA GLU A 17 4.20 -33.69 9.93
C GLU A 17 5.34 -33.28 10.88
N ASN A 18 6.51 -33.93 10.79
CA ASN A 18 7.63 -33.73 11.70
C ASN A 18 8.79 -32.89 11.14
N THR A 19 8.76 -32.45 9.89
CA THR A 19 9.82 -31.55 9.39
C THR A 19 9.58 -30.10 9.84
N ILE A 20 10.66 -29.40 10.23
CA ILE A 20 10.62 -27.98 10.64
C ILE A 20 10.02 -27.11 9.52
N LYS A 21 10.33 -27.43 8.27
CA LYS A 21 9.80 -26.75 7.08
C LYS A 21 8.27 -26.84 7.01
N GLU A 22 7.69 -28.03 7.21
CA GLU A 22 6.24 -28.21 7.17
C GLU A 22 5.53 -27.52 8.34
N ARG A 23 6.11 -27.55 9.54
CA ARG A 23 5.57 -26.81 10.70
C ARG A 23 5.56 -25.30 10.46
N LEU A 24 6.64 -24.76 9.91
CA LEU A 24 6.72 -23.35 9.52
C LEU A 24 5.75 -23.03 8.39
N GLN A 25 5.60 -23.90 7.39
CA GLN A 25 4.64 -23.73 6.31
C GLN A 25 3.19 -23.78 6.81
N LEU A 26 2.91 -24.65 7.79
CA LEU A 26 1.63 -24.70 8.49
C LEU A 26 1.38 -23.38 9.22
N TYR A 27 2.36 -22.85 9.96
CA TYR A 27 2.19 -21.62 10.73
C TYR A 27 2.07 -20.35 9.87
N PHE A 28 2.93 -20.17 8.87
CA PHE A 28 2.98 -18.96 8.02
C PHE A 28 1.96 -18.95 6.88
N ILE A 29 1.61 -20.11 6.31
CA ILE A 29 0.81 -20.19 5.08
C ILE A 29 -0.53 -20.90 5.30
N LYS A 30 -0.51 -22.12 5.86
CA LYS A 30 -1.73 -22.94 5.92
C LYS A 30 -2.68 -22.53 7.05
N ASN A 31 -2.16 -22.10 8.19
CA ASN A 31 -2.96 -21.69 9.34
C ASN A 31 -3.41 -20.25 9.18
N GLN A 32 -4.72 -20.08 8.99
CA GLN A 32 -5.33 -18.82 8.61
C GLN A 32 -5.22 -17.72 9.68
N ARG A 33 -5.43 -18.06 10.96
CA ARG A 33 -5.35 -17.08 12.06
C ARG A 33 -3.93 -16.59 12.26
N SER A 34 -2.96 -17.49 12.17
CA SER A 34 -1.54 -17.15 12.27
C SER A 34 -1.06 -16.36 11.05
N SER A 35 -1.39 -16.81 9.83
CA SER A 35 -1.08 -16.10 8.58
C SER A 35 -1.62 -14.67 8.61
N LEU A 36 -2.88 -14.47 9.01
CA LEU A 36 -3.49 -13.15 9.10
C LEU A 36 -2.74 -12.23 10.09
N ARG A 37 -2.41 -12.74 11.29
CA ARG A 37 -1.67 -11.99 12.31
C ARG A 37 -0.27 -11.59 11.82
N ILE A 38 0.43 -12.49 11.14
CA ILE A 38 1.76 -12.22 10.58
C ILE A 38 1.67 -11.13 9.50
N ARG A 39 0.68 -11.21 8.60
CA ARG A 39 0.48 -10.18 7.56
C ARG A 39 0.14 -8.81 8.14
N ILE A 40 -0.70 -8.76 9.17
CA ILE A 40 -1.01 -7.52 9.90
C ILE A 40 0.25 -6.96 10.56
N ALA A 41 1.02 -7.80 11.26
CA ALA A 41 2.27 -7.38 11.89
C ALA A 41 3.27 -6.83 10.85
N ARG A 42 3.43 -7.52 9.71
CA ARG A 42 4.26 -7.06 8.60
C ARG A 42 3.80 -5.71 8.07
N MET A 43 2.50 -5.54 7.81
CA MET A 43 1.93 -4.27 7.35
C MET A 43 2.22 -3.14 8.34
N VAL A 44 2.01 -3.37 9.63
CA VAL A 44 2.28 -2.39 10.70
C VAL A 44 3.75 -2.02 10.76
N LEU A 45 4.66 -3.00 10.70
CA LEU A 45 6.11 -2.74 10.68
C LEU A 45 6.53 -1.91 9.46
N LYS A 46 5.96 -2.20 8.27
CA LYS A 46 6.22 -1.41 7.05
C LYS A 46 5.70 0.02 7.19
N LEU A 47 4.49 0.22 7.69
CA LEU A 47 3.95 1.57 7.96
C LEU A 47 4.79 2.31 9.01
N PHE A 48 5.26 1.61 10.05
CA PHE A 48 6.13 2.19 11.07
C PHE A 48 7.45 2.69 10.47
N THR A 49 8.05 1.96 9.53
CA THR A 49 9.25 2.45 8.82
C THR A 49 8.98 3.71 7.98
N CYS A 50 7.78 3.85 7.41
CA CYS A 50 7.37 5.07 6.71
C CYS A 50 7.18 6.25 7.68
N ILE A 51 6.63 6.00 8.87
CA ILE A 51 6.50 7.03 9.92
C ILE A 51 7.89 7.50 10.37
N LEU A 52 8.83 6.57 10.60
CA LEU A 52 10.21 6.91 10.93
C LEU A 52 10.87 7.76 9.84
N TYR A 53 10.59 7.48 8.57
CA TYR A 53 11.05 8.33 7.46
C TYR A 53 10.51 9.75 7.57
N VAL A 54 9.21 9.92 7.86
CA VAL A 54 8.60 11.25 8.06
C VAL A 54 9.22 11.96 9.27
N CYS A 55 9.39 11.28 10.40
CA CYS A 55 10.08 11.85 11.57
C CYS A 55 11.50 12.32 11.20
N ARG A 56 12.25 11.52 10.44
CA ARG A 56 13.58 11.89 9.95
C ARG A 56 13.54 13.13 9.05
N VAL A 57 12.57 13.25 8.14
CA VAL A 57 12.41 14.45 7.29
C VAL A 57 12.16 15.69 8.13
N VAL A 58 11.32 15.60 9.16
CA VAL A 58 10.98 16.73 10.03
C VAL A 58 12.17 17.17 10.89
N MET A 59 13.07 16.26 11.23
CA MET A 59 14.26 16.54 12.04
C MET A 59 15.47 17.03 11.23
N ASP A 60 15.41 16.97 9.90
CA ASP A 60 16.52 17.27 9.00
C ASP A 60 16.59 18.79 8.73
N ASN A 61 17.38 19.49 9.55
CA ASN A 61 17.42 20.96 9.54
C ASN A 61 18.44 21.57 8.57
N GLN A 62 19.48 20.84 8.16
CA GLN A 62 20.60 21.38 7.36
C GLN A 62 21.08 20.42 6.26
N PRO A 63 20.33 20.28 5.16
CA PRO A 63 20.72 19.38 4.08
C PRO A 63 21.94 19.86 3.28
N THR A 64 22.37 21.13 3.39
CA THR A 64 23.50 21.70 2.63
C THR A 64 24.82 21.01 2.90
N PHE A 65 25.08 20.69 4.17
CA PHE A 65 26.35 20.17 4.67
C PHE A 65 26.28 18.68 4.99
N ALA A 66 25.30 17.98 4.42
CA ALA A 66 25.16 16.54 4.60
C ALA A 66 26.38 15.83 4.00
N THR A 67 26.97 14.91 4.76
CA THR A 67 28.20 14.18 4.41
C THR A 67 28.16 12.75 4.94
N CYS A 68 29.09 11.92 4.46
CA CYS A 68 29.27 10.58 5.00
C CYS A 68 29.68 10.59 6.48
N TYR A 69 29.34 9.51 7.19
CA TYR A 69 29.56 9.44 8.63
C TYR A 69 31.06 9.49 8.97
N GLY A 70 31.49 10.56 9.64
CA GLY A 70 32.89 10.78 10.03
C GLY A 70 33.79 11.33 8.92
N CYS A 71 33.23 11.79 7.81
CA CYS A 71 33.98 12.36 6.69
C CYS A 71 34.13 13.90 6.84
N PRO A 72 35.20 14.49 6.27
CA PRO A 72 35.30 15.95 6.16
C PRO A 72 34.21 16.50 5.24
N VAL A 73 33.83 17.76 5.47
CA VAL A 73 32.88 18.47 4.62
C VAL A 73 33.61 18.98 3.38
N ASP A 74 33.13 18.58 2.21
CA ASP A 74 33.63 19.10 0.93
C ASP A 74 33.37 20.59 0.78
N ASP A 75 34.19 21.28 -0.02
CA ASP A 75 34.01 22.71 -0.25
C ASP A 75 32.69 22.99 -1.00
N LYS A 76 31.77 23.68 -0.33
CA LYS A 76 30.44 24.05 -0.85
C LYS A 76 30.36 25.50 -1.34
N SER A 77 31.50 26.19 -1.48
CA SER A 77 31.55 27.61 -1.85
C SER A 77 30.76 27.94 -3.12
N GLU A 78 30.89 27.11 -4.17
CA GLU A 78 30.18 27.30 -5.44
C GLU A 78 28.66 27.17 -5.30
N TYR A 79 28.19 26.14 -4.58
CA TYR A 79 26.76 25.94 -4.32
C TYR A 79 26.18 27.04 -3.42
N LEU A 80 26.93 27.50 -2.42
CA LEU A 80 26.53 28.62 -1.57
C LEU A 80 26.46 29.93 -2.35
N ALA A 81 27.37 30.16 -3.30
CA ALA A 81 27.30 31.29 -4.20
C ALA A 81 26.07 31.21 -5.12
N ALA A 82 25.75 30.03 -5.64
CA ALA A 82 24.56 29.80 -6.46
C ALA A 82 23.24 29.98 -5.68
N LEU A 83 23.22 29.67 -4.37
CA LEU A 83 22.07 29.91 -3.49
C LEU A 83 21.77 31.40 -3.26
N ASN A 84 22.77 32.28 -3.37
CA ASN A 84 22.58 33.72 -3.22
C ASN A 84 22.11 34.41 -4.52
N GLN A 85 22.08 33.70 -5.64
CA GLN A 85 21.63 34.25 -6.92
C GLN A 85 20.10 34.27 -7.03
N THR A 86 19.59 35.06 -7.99
CA THR A 86 18.16 35.04 -8.31
C THR A 86 17.75 33.71 -8.93
N GLU A 87 16.48 33.33 -8.75
CA GLU A 87 15.94 32.06 -9.22
C GLU A 87 16.13 31.84 -10.74
N GLU A 88 15.97 32.91 -11.53
CA GLU A 88 16.15 32.87 -12.98
C GLU A 88 17.59 32.50 -13.36
N ARG A 89 18.60 33.09 -12.70
CA ARG A 89 20.01 32.77 -12.96
C ARG A 89 20.39 31.35 -12.54
N PHE A 90 19.77 30.86 -11.48
CA PHE A 90 19.95 29.47 -11.07
C PHE A 90 19.37 28.49 -12.10
N GLN A 91 18.24 28.83 -12.73
CA GLN A 91 17.65 28.00 -13.80
C GLN A 91 18.52 27.98 -15.06
N ASP A 92 19.18 29.09 -15.41
CA ASP A 92 20.10 29.15 -16.54
C ASP A 92 21.36 28.29 -16.33
N SER A 93 21.83 28.19 -15.07
CA SER A 93 23.04 27.45 -14.70
C SER A 93 22.88 26.71 -13.37
N PRO A 94 22.17 25.56 -13.35
CA PRO A 94 21.82 24.88 -12.11
C PRO A 94 23.04 24.17 -11.49
N VAL A 95 23.44 24.61 -10.29
CA VAL A 95 24.46 23.94 -9.49
C VAL A 95 23.78 22.98 -8.50
N ILE A 96 24.05 21.68 -8.67
CA ILE A 96 23.38 20.62 -7.89
C ILE A 96 24.29 20.13 -6.77
N ASN A 97 23.79 20.19 -5.53
CA ASN A 97 24.49 19.59 -4.39
C ASN A 97 24.16 18.09 -4.27
N TRP A 98 24.91 17.24 -4.99
CA TRP A 98 24.73 15.78 -4.98
C TRP A 98 24.84 15.14 -3.60
N ASP A 99 25.65 15.70 -2.71
CA ASP A 99 25.80 15.19 -1.35
C ASP A 99 24.52 15.34 -0.52
N ALA A 100 23.71 16.35 -0.79
CA ALA A 100 22.41 16.52 -0.13
C ALA A 100 21.38 15.44 -0.54
N ILE A 101 21.59 14.77 -1.69
CA ILE A 101 20.78 13.64 -2.16
C ILE A 101 21.34 12.34 -1.59
N LEU A 102 22.65 12.10 -1.76
CA LEU A 102 23.27 10.84 -1.37
C LEU A 102 23.40 10.67 0.14
N TRP A 103 23.72 11.77 0.85
CA TRP A 103 23.97 11.77 2.28
C TRP A 103 22.85 12.46 3.02
N VAL A 104 22.45 11.84 4.12
CA VAL A 104 21.38 12.27 5.00
C VAL A 104 21.86 12.10 6.43
N ASP A 105 22.06 13.23 7.10
CA ASP A 105 22.38 13.21 8.51
C ASP A 105 21.18 12.64 9.28
N ARG A 106 21.43 11.54 10.00
CA ARG A 106 20.40 10.78 10.69
C ARG A 106 20.93 10.39 12.06
N PRO A 107 20.14 10.62 13.13
CA PRO A 107 20.63 10.33 14.46
C PRO A 107 20.85 8.83 14.62
N THR A 108 21.89 8.46 15.38
CA THR A 108 22.33 7.07 15.51
C THR A 108 21.22 6.15 16.04
N TYR A 109 20.36 6.63 16.94
CA TYR A 109 19.24 5.83 17.45
C TYR A 109 18.21 5.49 16.35
N MET A 110 17.90 6.40 15.43
CA MET A 110 17.02 6.09 14.29
C MET A 110 17.70 5.11 13.35
N TRP A 111 19.02 5.25 13.12
CA TRP A 111 19.80 4.29 12.36
C TRP A 111 19.70 2.88 12.98
N VAL A 112 19.88 2.73 14.29
CA VAL A 112 19.76 1.42 14.99
C VAL A 112 18.36 0.83 14.80
N VAL A 113 17.30 1.63 15.02
CA VAL A 113 15.92 1.17 14.86
C VAL A 113 15.66 0.69 13.43
N HIS A 114 16.11 1.43 12.42
CA HIS A 114 15.97 1.03 11.03
C HIS A 114 16.72 -0.27 10.70
N VAL A 115 17.92 -0.46 11.23
CA VAL A 115 18.67 -1.70 11.03
C VAL A 115 17.95 -2.89 11.65
N ILE A 116 17.40 -2.76 12.87
CA ILE A 116 16.61 -3.82 13.52
C ILE A 116 15.35 -4.16 12.70
N LEU A 117 14.64 -3.14 12.21
CA LEU A 117 13.45 -3.36 11.37
C LEU A 117 13.82 -4.03 10.04
N ALA A 118 14.95 -3.63 9.44
CA ALA A 118 15.46 -4.23 8.20
C ALA A 118 15.88 -5.69 8.39
N THR A 119 16.54 -6.05 9.50
CA THR A 119 16.92 -7.45 9.79
C THR A 119 15.70 -8.33 9.97
N ILE A 120 14.69 -7.88 10.73
CA ILE A 120 13.43 -8.62 10.93
C ILE A 120 12.73 -8.82 9.58
N SER A 121 12.62 -7.76 8.79
CA SER A 121 11.88 -7.77 7.52
C SER A 121 12.56 -8.63 6.45
N LEU A 122 13.90 -8.60 6.39
CA LEU A 122 14.66 -9.46 5.50
C LEU A 122 14.58 -10.93 5.93
N ALA A 123 14.71 -11.22 7.23
CA ALA A 123 14.59 -12.58 7.75
C ALA A 123 13.20 -13.18 7.44
N GLU A 124 12.13 -12.41 7.62
CA GLU A 124 10.77 -12.81 7.24
C GLU A 124 10.68 -13.08 5.73
N SER A 125 11.25 -12.22 4.90
CA SER A 125 11.17 -12.34 3.45
C SER A 125 11.96 -13.53 2.91
N ILE A 126 13.15 -13.80 3.46
CA ILE A 126 13.93 -15.01 3.16
C ILE A 126 13.15 -16.27 3.60
N LEU A 127 12.55 -16.25 4.78
CA LEU A 127 11.73 -17.36 5.28
C LEU A 127 10.54 -17.63 4.34
N LEU A 128 9.85 -16.60 3.88
CA LEU A 128 8.73 -16.75 2.94
C LEU A 128 9.17 -17.31 1.58
N VAL A 129 10.34 -16.91 1.07
CA VAL A 129 10.93 -17.51 -0.14
C VAL A 129 11.26 -18.99 0.09
N TYR A 130 11.88 -19.33 1.22
CA TYR A 130 12.21 -20.71 1.58
C TYR A 130 10.97 -21.61 1.70
N LEU A 131 9.91 -21.11 2.35
CA LEU A 131 8.63 -21.83 2.50
C LEU A 131 7.83 -21.89 1.20
N GLY A 132 7.98 -20.87 0.34
CA GLY A 132 7.34 -20.78 -0.96
C GLY A 132 8.02 -21.60 -2.06
N TYR A 133 9.21 -22.16 -1.80
CA TYR A 133 10.00 -22.83 -2.83
C TYR A 133 9.30 -24.07 -3.41
N LYS A 134 8.97 -24.01 -4.70
CA LYS A 134 8.34 -25.09 -5.50
C LYS A 134 9.16 -25.50 -6.73
N GLY A 135 10.46 -25.19 -6.77
CA GLY A 135 11.36 -25.53 -7.88
C GLY A 135 12.00 -24.30 -8.56
N ASN A 136 11.24 -23.22 -8.76
CA ASN A 136 11.74 -22.02 -9.46
C ASN A 136 12.10 -20.87 -8.48
N LEU A 137 13.35 -20.83 -8.01
CA LEU A 137 13.85 -19.72 -7.15
C LEU A 137 13.93 -18.40 -7.90
N CYS A 138 14.37 -18.41 -9.17
CA CYS A 138 14.60 -17.20 -9.95
C CYS A 138 13.32 -16.35 -10.08
N GLN A 139 12.17 -17.00 -10.32
CA GLN A 139 10.89 -16.32 -10.41
C GLN A 139 10.46 -15.65 -9.09
N GLN A 140 10.81 -16.25 -7.94
CA GLN A 140 10.49 -15.69 -6.63
C GLN A 140 11.41 -14.52 -6.28
N LEU A 141 12.70 -14.64 -6.59
CA LEU A 141 13.69 -13.58 -6.38
C LEU A 141 13.45 -12.38 -7.30
N LEU A 142 12.97 -12.60 -8.52
CA LEU A 142 12.65 -11.53 -9.47
C LEU A 142 11.23 -10.95 -9.29
N SER A 143 10.53 -11.31 -8.20
CA SER A 143 9.21 -10.75 -7.91
C SER A 143 9.33 -9.27 -7.51
N ARG A 144 8.39 -8.43 -7.99
CA ARG A 144 8.38 -6.98 -7.71
C ARG A 144 8.44 -6.67 -6.21
N GLN A 145 7.74 -7.48 -5.41
CA GLN A 145 7.73 -7.34 -3.95
C GLN A 145 9.10 -7.65 -3.34
N PHE A 146 9.76 -8.73 -3.77
CA PHE A 146 11.07 -9.10 -3.25
C PHE A 146 12.15 -8.09 -3.65
N ILE A 147 12.11 -7.57 -4.88
CA ILE A 147 13.04 -6.53 -5.33
C ILE A 147 12.90 -5.27 -4.47
N LEU A 148 11.66 -4.78 -4.25
CA LEU A 148 11.41 -3.62 -3.39
C LEU A 148 11.90 -3.87 -1.96
N GLU A 149 11.65 -5.05 -1.41
CA GLU A 149 12.13 -5.46 -0.09
C GLU A 149 13.67 -5.44 -0.02
N LEU A 150 14.35 -5.94 -1.05
CA LEU A 150 15.81 -5.99 -1.14
C LEU A 150 16.40 -4.56 -1.19
N VAL A 151 15.84 -3.71 -2.04
CA VAL A 151 16.24 -2.29 -2.19
C VAL A 151 16.07 -1.51 -0.89
N THR A 152 15.03 -1.77 -0.10
CA THR A 152 14.80 -1.01 1.15
C THR A 152 15.47 -1.60 2.38
N THR A 153 15.93 -2.86 2.36
CA THR A 153 16.49 -3.53 3.55
C THR A 153 18.00 -3.82 3.45
N VAL A 154 18.49 -4.29 2.30
CA VAL A 154 19.89 -4.70 2.15
C VAL A 154 20.87 -3.54 2.33
N PRO A 155 20.62 -2.32 1.82
CA PRO A 155 21.50 -1.19 2.09
C PRO A 155 21.70 -0.93 3.59
N PHE A 156 20.66 -1.08 4.43
CA PHE A 156 20.81 -0.93 5.89
C PHE A 156 21.75 -1.97 6.49
N LEU A 157 21.69 -3.22 6.02
CA LEU A 157 22.60 -4.26 6.48
C LEU A 157 24.03 -3.99 6.04
N VAL A 158 24.24 -3.48 4.83
CA VAL A 158 25.57 -3.08 4.35
C VAL A 158 26.14 -1.96 5.22
N THR A 159 25.31 -1.04 5.75
CA THR A 159 25.78 0.01 6.68
C THR A 159 26.33 -0.50 8.01
N LEU A 160 26.08 -1.76 8.38
CA LEU A 160 26.71 -2.38 9.56
C LEU A 160 28.20 -2.64 9.34
N PHE A 161 28.56 -3.06 8.13
CA PHE A 161 29.93 -3.44 7.77
C PHE A 161 30.79 -2.23 7.39
N HIS A 162 30.17 -1.14 6.89
CA HIS A 162 30.89 0.05 6.47
C HIS A 162 30.37 1.32 7.18
N PRO A 163 31.11 1.85 8.18
CA PRO A 163 30.72 3.03 8.95
C PRO A 163 30.34 4.29 8.14
N PRO A 164 31.06 4.70 7.07
CA PRO A 164 30.71 5.93 6.36
C PRO A 164 29.33 5.86 5.67
N LEU A 165 28.83 4.66 5.34
CA LEU A 165 27.51 4.46 4.72
C LEU A 165 26.35 4.68 5.68
N ARG A 166 26.57 4.90 6.98
CA ARG A 166 25.49 5.16 7.95
C ARG A 166 24.63 6.37 7.58
N HIS A 167 25.18 7.35 6.88
CA HIS A 167 24.44 8.52 6.39
C HIS A 167 23.92 8.34 4.97
N MET A 168 24.17 7.21 4.31
CA MET A 168 23.67 6.98 2.96
C MET A 168 22.15 6.99 2.95
N PHE A 169 21.57 7.68 1.96
CA PHE A 169 20.14 7.70 1.71
C PHE A 169 19.64 6.31 1.33
N ILE A 170 18.53 5.90 1.95
CA ILE A 170 17.82 4.67 1.61
C ILE A 170 16.35 5.03 1.43
N PRO A 171 15.70 4.68 0.29
CA PRO A 171 14.34 5.11 -0.02
C PRO A 171 13.28 4.29 0.74
N VAL A 172 13.28 4.39 2.08
CA VAL A 172 12.40 3.62 2.98
C VAL A 172 10.92 3.93 2.75
N PHE A 173 10.59 5.11 2.23
CA PHE A 173 9.22 5.48 1.89
C PHE A 173 8.57 4.50 0.88
N LEU A 174 9.35 3.75 0.10
CA LEU A 174 8.85 2.68 -0.79
C LEU A 174 8.22 1.52 -0.02
N ASN A 175 8.45 1.40 1.29
CA ASN A 175 7.78 0.43 2.15
C ASN A 175 6.26 0.66 2.23
N SER A 176 5.74 1.82 1.81
CA SER A 176 4.30 2.04 1.64
C SER A 176 3.68 1.04 0.64
N TRP A 177 4.36 0.76 -0.47
CA TRP A 177 3.91 -0.24 -1.45
C TRP A 177 3.96 -1.66 -0.87
N LEU A 178 4.98 -1.99 -0.09
CA LEU A 178 5.05 -3.28 0.62
C LEU A 178 3.93 -3.44 1.64
N ALA A 179 3.55 -2.36 2.34
CA ALA A 179 2.39 -2.35 3.23
C ALA A 179 1.08 -2.56 2.46
N LYS A 180 0.93 -1.90 1.30
CA LYS A 180 -0.22 -2.10 0.40
C LYS A 180 -0.32 -3.54 -0.11
N TYR A 181 0.78 -4.16 -0.52
CA TYR A 181 0.80 -5.58 -0.91
C TYR A 181 0.44 -6.50 0.26
N ALA A 182 0.90 -6.19 1.48
CA ALA A 182 0.52 -6.93 2.68
C ALA A 182 -0.99 -6.82 2.96
N LEU A 183 -1.59 -5.65 2.75
CA LEU A 183 -3.02 -5.39 2.88
C LEU A 183 -3.86 -6.13 1.83
N GLU A 184 -3.45 -6.17 0.57
CA GLU A 184 -4.10 -6.97 -0.48
C GLU A 184 -4.10 -8.46 -0.14
N ASN A 185 -2.94 -8.96 0.28
CA ASN A 185 -2.79 -10.34 0.74
C ASN A 185 -3.68 -10.61 1.96
N MET A 186 -3.78 -9.67 2.90
CA MET A 186 -4.66 -9.79 4.07
C MET A 186 -6.14 -9.92 3.64
N PHE A 187 -6.60 -9.14 2.66
CA PHE A 187 -7.97 -9.24 2.16
C PHE A 187 -8.27 -10.56 1.50
N ASN A 188 -7.33 -11.11 0.72
CA ASN A 188 -7.49 -12.44 0.11
C ASN A 188 -7.64 -13.54 1.18
N ASP A 189 -6.87 -13.45 2.28
CA ASP A 189 -7.01 -14.38 3.40
C ASP A 189 -8.32 -14.19 4.17
N LEU A 190 -8.76 -12.94 4.36
CA LEU A 190 -10.02 -12.61 5.00
C LEU A 190 -11.21 -13.11 4.20
N HIS A 191 -11.20 -12.93 2.87
CA HIS A 191 -12.24 -13.45 1.98
C HIS A 191 -12.35 -14.98 2.07
N ARG A 192 -11.21 -15.66 2.23
CA ARG A 192 -11.17 -17.11 2.46
C ARG A 192 -11.57 -17.52 3.88
N ALA A 193 -11.35 -16.68 4.90
CA ALA A 193 -11.54 -17.01 6.33
C ALA A 193 -12.94 -16.75 6.83
N MET A 194 -13.47 -15.64 6.36
CA MET A 194 -14.62 -14.99 6.90
C MET A 194 -15.56 -14.80 5.72
N GLN A 195 -16.62 -15.61 5.69
CA GLN A 195 -17.90 -15.26 5.05
C GLN A 195 -18.54 -14.01 5.71
N ARG A 196 -17.74 -13.10 6.26
CA ARG A 196 -18.22 -11.86 6.85
C ARG A 196 -18.53 -10.96 5.67
N ASN A 197 -19.76 -10.43 5.65
CA ASN A 197 -20.35 -9.51 4.67
C ASN A 197 -19.53 -8.21 4.46
N GLN A 198 -18.26 -8.30 4.08
CA GLN A 198 -17.56 -7.20 3.43
C GLN A 198 -17.81 -7.38 1.94
N SER A 199 -18.53 -6.42 1.35
CA SER A 199 -18.79 -6.44 -0.08
C SER A 199 -17.47 -6.39 -0.84
N ALA A 200 -17.38 -7.09 -1.97
CA ALA A 200 -16.24 -6.98 -2.89
C ALA A 200 -15.93 -5.50 -3.22
N LEU A 201 -16.97 -4.67 -3.26
CA LEU A 201 -16.89 -3.22 -3.38
C LEU A 201 -16.10 -2.54 -2.25
N SER A 202 -16.35 -2.92 -0.99
CA SER A 202 -15.62 -2.38 0.17
C SER A 202 -14.13 -2.70 0.10
N GLN A 203 -13.80 -3.93 -0.34
CA GLN A 203 -12.42 -4.36 -0.53
C GLN A 203 -11.72 -3.57 -1.64
N GLN A 204 -12.34 -3.46 -2.81
CA GLN A 204 -11.80 -2.67 -3.92
C GLN A 204 -11.63 -1.20 -3.57
N LEU A 205 -12.60 -0.60 -2.87
CA LEU A 205 -12.50 0.78 -2.39
C LEU A 205 -11.30 0.93 -1.43
N THR A 206 -11.06 -0.04 -0.54
CA THR A 206 -9.92 0.01 0.37
C THR A 206 -8.58 -0.15 -0.37
N ILE A 207 -8.53 -0.99 -1.41
CA ILE A 207 -7.32 -1.15 -2.24
C ILE A 207 -7.06 0.14 -3.04
N LEU A 208 -8.08 0.74 -3.63
CA LEU A 208 -8.01 2.02 -4.34
C LEU A 208 -7.51 3.16 -3.44
N THR A 209 -8.07 3.27 -2.23
CA THR A 209 -7.61 4.31 -1.30
C THR A 209 -6.17 4.05 -0.87
N ALA A 210 -5.79 2.79 -0.62
CA ALA A 210 -4.41 2.44 -0.33
C ALA A 210 -3.45 2.73 -1.49
N THR A 211 -3.82 2.47 -2.75
CA THR A 211 -2.98 2.79 -3.92
C THR A 211 -2.80 4.29 -4.07
N LEU A 212 -3.87 5.08 -3.95
CA LEU A 212 -3.81 6.54 -4.04
C LEU A 212 -2.92 7.13 -2.93
N VAL A 213 -3.09 6.67 -1.69
CA VAL A 213 -2.26 7.10 -0.56
C VAL A 213 -0.79 6.73 -0.77
N CYS A 214 -0.48 5.52 -1.25
CA CYS A 214 0.89 5.12 -1.55
C CYS A 214 1.51 5.98 -2.65
N LEU A 215 0.75 6.23 -3.73
CA LEU A 215 1.20 7.03 -4.86
C LEU A 215 1.53 8.46 -4.42
N VAL A 216 0.59 9.14 -3.76
CA VAL A 216 0.79 10.49 -3.19
C VAL A 216 1.98 10.49 -2.22
N PHE A 217 2.04 9.55 -1.28
CA PHE A 217 3.12 9.48 -0.30
C PHE A 217 4.50 9.32 -0.95
N THR A 218 4.62 8.44 -1.96
CA THR A 218 5.90 8.25 -2.67
C THR A 218 6.31 9.45 -3.48
N SER A 219 5.38 10.15 -4.12
CA SER A 219 5.67 11.39 -4.84
C SER A 219 6.11 12.49 -3.88
N VAL A 220 5.42 12.67 -2.76
CA VAL A 220 5.76 13.66 -1.73
C VAL A 220 7.15 13.41 -1.17
N CYS A 221 7.45 12.17 -0.78
CA CYS A 221 8.75 11.82 -0.23
C CYS A 221 9.87 11.95 -1.27
N GLY A 222 9.60 11.58 -2.52
CA GLY A 222 10.57 11.65 -3.61
C GLY A 222 10.90 13.09 -4.02
N ILE A 223 9.88 13.93 -4.26
CA ILE A 223 10.12 15.33 -4.62
C ILE A 223 10.80 16.09 -3.49
N GLN A 224 10.34 15.91 -2.25
CA GLN A 224 10.97 16.54 -1.09
C GLN A 224 12.44 16.15 -0.97
N HIS A 225 12.77 14.89 -1.24
CA HIS A 225 14.14 14.40 -1.17
C HIS A 225 15.04 14.97 -2.28
N PHE A 226 14.63 14.88 -3.54
CA PHE A 226 15.45 15.41 -4.65
C PHE A 226 15.65 16.92 -4.51
N GLN A 227 14.61 17.63 -4.10
CA GLN A 227 14.62 19.08 -3.97
C GLN A 227 15.53 19.60 -2.84
N ARG A 228 16.12 18.72 -2.03
CA ARG A 228 17.18 19.09 -1.06
C ARG A 228 18.43 19.64 -1.72
N ALA A 229 18.73 19.21 -2.95
CA ALA A 229 19.89 19.66 -3.71
C ALA A 229 19.64 20.91 -4.57
N GLY A 230 18.38 21.33 -4.69
CA GLY A 230 17.99 22.51 -5.45
C GLY A 230 18.20 23.81 -4.68
N HIS A 231 17.80 24.90 -5.31
CA HIS A 231 17.75 26.24 -4.75
C HIS A 231 16.52 26.40 -3.85
N LYS A 232 15.34 25.98 -4.34
CA LYS A 232 14.08 26.04 -3.58
C LYS A 232 13.86 24.79 -2.74
N ARG A 233 14.16 24.83 -1.45
CA ARG A 233 13.89 23.69 -0.56
C ARG A 233 12.40 23.60 -0.21
N LEU A 234 11.81 22.43 -0.43
CA LEU A 234 10.42 22.17 -0.08
C LEU A 234 10.30 21.52 1.29
N ASN A 235 9.47 22.12 2.14
CA ASN A 235 8.99 21.47 3.35
C ASN A 235 8.03 20.32 3.00
N LEU A 236 7.83 19.37 3.92
CA LEU A 236 6.92 18.24 3.70
C LEU A 236 5.51 18.69 3.31
N PHE A 237 4.97 19.72 3.97
CA PHE A 237 3.65 20.27 3.65
C PHE A 237 3.58 20.93 2.27
N GLN A 238 4.64 21.65 1.86
CA GLN A 238 4.72 22.24 0.52
C GLN A 238 4.81 21.14 -0.54
N ALA A 239 5.55 20.07 -0.28
CA ALA A 239 5.60 18.91 -1.16
C ALA A 239 4.24 18.20 -1.28
N ILE A 240 3.49 18.05 -0.18
CA ILE A 240 2.10 17.52 -0.21
C ILE A 240 1.22 18.39 -1.10
N TYR A 241 1.23 19.70 -0.87
CA TYR A 241 0.45 20.63 -1.66
C TYR A 241 0.82 20.55 -3.16
N PHE A 242 2.12 20.63 -3.48
CA PHE A 242 2.61 20.51 -4.85
C PHE A 242 2.14 19.21 -5.52
N VAL A 243 2.28 18.07 -4.85
CA VAL A 243 1.88 16.76 -5.41
C VAL A 243 0.38 16.68 -5.62
N VAL A 244 -0.43 17.15 -4.66
CA VAL A 244 -1.89 17.14 -4.77
C VAL A 244 -2.36 18.02 -5.93
N VAL A 245 -1.85 19.25 -6.04
CA VAL A 245 -2.14 20.21 -7.13
C VAL A 245 -1.71 19.66 -8.49
N THR A 246 -0.57 18.95 -8.53
CA THR A 246 -0.05 18.32 -9.75
C THR A 246 -0.92 17.13 -10.19
N PHE A 247 -1.25 16.23 -9.26
CA PHE A 247 -2.08 15.05 -9.56
C PHE A 247 -3.54 15.38 -9.83
N SER A 248 -4.04 16.48 -9.28
CA SER A 248 -5.35 17.03 -9.66
C SER A 248 -5.33 17.77 -10.99
N THR A 249 -4.19 17.81 -11.70
CA THR A 249 -4.01 18.51 -12.99
C THR A 249 -4.29 20.01 -12.95
N VAL A 250 -4.21 20.64 -11.77
CA VAL A 250 -4.48 22.07 -11.58
C VAL A 250 -3.25 22.90 -11.95
N GLY A 251 -2.09 22.54 -11.40
CA GLY A 251 -0.79 23.11 -11.79
C GLY A 251 -0.68 24.64 -11.63
N TYR A 252 -0.84 25.16 -10.40
CA TYR A 252 -0.73 26.60 -10.13
C TYR A 252 0.64 27.22 -10.51
N GLY A 253 1.72 26.44 -10.47
CA GLY A 253 3.07 26.91 -10.82
C GLY A 253 3.75 27.73 -9.73
N ASP A 254 3.23 27.73 -8.51
CA ASP A 254 3.83 28.39 -7.33
C ASP A 254 5.05 27.64 -6.77
N PHE A 255 5.00 26.31 -6.77
CA PHE A 255 6.15 25.45 -6.54
C PHE A 255 6.49 24.67 -7.81
N VAL A 256 7.76 24.73 -8.22
CA VAL A 256 8.27 24.03 -9.39
C VAL A 256 9.63 23.38 -9.09
N PRO A 257 9.89 22.17 -9.64
CA PRO A 257 11.20 21.54 -9.55
C PRO A 257 12.25 22.33 -10.37
N ASP A 258 13.33 22.73 -9.71
CA ASP A 258 14.41 23.55 -10.31
C ASP A 258 15.61 22.72 -10.80
N ILE A 259 15.72 21.45 -10.40
CA ILE A 259 16.81 20.56 -10.81
C ILE A 259 16.34 19.41 -11.71
N TRP A 260 17.17 18.98 -12.66
CA TRP A 260 16.82 17.91 -13.60
C TRP A 260 16.39 16.58 -12.94
N PRO A 261 16.98 16.11 -11.80
CA PRO A 261 16.55 14.85 -11.19
C PRO A 261 15.11 14.93 -10.66
N SER A 262 14.76 16.07 -10.03
CA SER A 262 13.40 16.32 -9.54
C SER A 262 12.39 16.45 -10.68
N GLN A 263 12.76 17.10 -11.78
CA GLN A 263 11.92 17.24 -12.97
C GLN A 263 11.63 15.86 -13.59
N LEU A 264 12.67 15.07 -13.83
CA LEU A 264 12.53 13.72 -14.39
C LEU A 264 11.69 12.81 -13.49
N PHE A 265 11.94 12.85 -12.17
CA PHE A 265 11.16 12.10 -11.20
C PHE A 265 9.67 12.47 -11.25
N MET A 266 9.35 13.77 -11.28
CA MET A 266 7.97 14.22 -11.34
C MET A 266 7.28 13.88 -12.65
N VAL A 267 7.97 14.00 -13.79
CA VAL A 267 7.43 13.56 -15.09
C VAL A 267 7.07 12.07 -15.04
N ALA A 268 7.96 11.23 -14.53
CA ALA A 268 7.70 9.80 -14.37
C ALA A 268 6.50 9.52 -13.45
N MET A 269 6.41 10.21 -12.30
CA MET A 269 5.30 10.05 -11.36
C MET A 269 3.96 10.53 -11.92
N ILE A 270 3.94 11.60 -12.72
CA ILE A 270 2.74 12.07 -13.43
C ILE A 270 2.27 11.02 -14.43
N CYS A 271 3.18 10.47 -15.25
CA CYS A 271 2.83 9.39 -16.18
C CYS A 271 2.23 8.17 -15.45
N ILE A 272 2.83 7.75 -14.33
CA ILE A 272 2.31 6.65 -13.51
C ILE A 272 0.92 7.00 -12.96
N ALA A 273 0.73 8.21 -12.44
CA ALA A 273 -0.55 8.65 -11.89
C ALA A 273 -1.67 8.67 -12.96
N LEU A 274 -1.37 9.16 -14.15
CA LEU A 274 -2.32 9.21 -15.27
C LEU A 274 -2.70 7.81 -15.80
N ILE A 275 -1.87 6.79 -15.61
CA ILE A 275 -2.21 5.40 -15.97
C ILE A 275 -2.97 4.72 -14.83
N VAL A 276 -2.51 4.89 -13.59
CA VAL A 276 -3.07 4.16 -12.44
C VAL A 276 -4.41 4.74 -12.01
N LEU A 277 -4.58 6.06 -11.92
CA LEU A 277 -5.81 6.66 -11.40
C LEU A 277 -7.05 6.29 -12.25
N PRO A 278 -7.04 6.45 -13.59
CA PRO A 278 -8.23 6.14 -14.40
C PRO A 278 -8.60 4.66 -14.36
N THR A 279 -7.60 3.76 -14.46
CA THR A 279 -7.85 2.31 -14.43
C THR A 279 -8.46 1.86 -13.10
N GLN A 280 -8.06 2.48 -11.99
CA GLN A 280 -8.63 2.16 -10.68
C GLN A 280 -10.03 2.75 -10.47
N PHE A 281 -10.31 3.96 -10.99
CA PHE A 281 -11.65 4.55 -10.97
C PHE A 281 -12.65 3.75 -11.83
N GLU A 282 -12.23 3.28 -13.00
CA GLU A 282 -13.05 2.43 -13.87
C GLU A 282 -13.46 1.12 -13.17
N GLN A 283 -12.50 0.44 -12.53
CA GLN A 283 -12.77 -0.79 -11.79
C GLN A 283 -13.75 -0.56 -10.63
N LEU A 284 -13.57 0.54 -9.87
CA LEU A 284 -14.50 0.89 -8.80
C LEU A 284 -15.90 1.17 -9.35
N ALA A 285 -16.01 1.95 -10.43
CA ALA A 285 -17.28 2.30 -11.05
C ALA A 285 -18.02 1.06 -11.56
N PHE A 286 -17.29 0.13 -12.20
CA PHE A 286 -17.86 -1.13 -12.67
C PHE A 286 -18.45 -1.95 -11.52
N THR A 287 -17.69 -2.19 -10.45
CA THR A 287 -18.19 -2.98 -9.32
C THR A 287 -19.27 -2.27 -8.53
N TRP A 288 -19.26 -0.93 -8.49
CA TRP A 288 -20.36 -0.15 -7.93
C TRP A 288 -21.65 -0.30 -8.74
N MET A 289 -21.57 -0.22 -10.07
CA MET A 289 -22.71 -0.41 -10.95
C MET A 289 -23.25 -1.85 -10.89
N GLU A 290 -22.38 -2.86 -10.80
CA GLU A 290 -22.78 -4.25 -10.62
C GLU A 290 -23.51 -4.45 -9.29
N ARG A 291 -23.03 -3.84 -8.21
CA ARG A 291 -23.73 -3.85 -6.92
C ARG A 291 -25.12 -3.21 -7.01
N GLN A 292 -25.27 -2.11 -7.75
CA GLN A 292 -26.59 -1.49 -7.93
C GLN A 292 -27.57 -2.42 -8.68
N LYS A 293 -27.09 -3.18 -9.68
CA LYS A 293 -27.92 -4.17 -10.40
C LYS A 293 -28.39 -5.31 -9.51
N LEU A 294 -27.57 -5.71 -8.54
CA LEU A 294 -27.91 -6.76 -7.55
C LEU A 294 -28.87 -6.27 -6.45
N GLY A 295 -29.15 -4.97 -6.38
CA GLY A 295 -30.02 -4.38 -5.37
C GLY A 295 -29.34 -4.18 -4.01
N GLY A 296 -30.16 -4.00 -2.98
CA GLY A 296 -29.72 -3.75 -1.60
C GLY A 296 -29.84 -4.97 -0.70
N ASN A 297 -29.13 -4.94 0.44
CA ASN A 297 -29.32 -5.94 1.48
C ASN A 297 -30.43 -5.48 2.43
N TYR A 298 -31.42 -6.33 2.67
CA TYR A 298 -32.36 -6.12 3.77
C TYR A 298 -31.65 -6.47 5.10
N SER A 299 -31.48 -5.48 5.99
CA SER A 299 -30.66 -5.65 7.19
C SER A 299 -31.35 -6.55 8.22
N SER A 300 -30.57 -7.32 8.98
CA SER A 300 -31.12 -8.19 10.04
C SER A 300 -31.85 -7.40 11.13
N HIS A 301 -31.41 -6.17 11.40
CA HIS A 301 -32.07 -5.27 12.35
C HIS A 301 -33.43 -4.80 11.85
N ARG A 302 -33.56 -4.54 10.55
CA ARG A 302 -34.85 -4.21 9.95
C ARG A 302 -35.76 -5.44 9.92
N ALA A 303 -35.20 -6.60 9.58
CA ALA A 303 -35.92 -7.87 9.62
C ALA A 303 -36.46 -8.27 11.01
N SER A 304 -35.85 -7.79 12.10
CA SER A 304 -36.38 -8.02 13.46
C SER A 304 -37.46 -7.02 13.87
N ASN A 305 -37.43 -5.79 13.34
CA ASN A 305 -38.35 -4.71 13.76
C ASN A 305 -39.55 -4.57 12.82
N GLU A 306 -39.41 -4.96 11.55
CA GLU A 306 -40.42 -4.82 10.52
C GLU A 306 -40.83 -6.20 9.99
N HIS A 307 -42.14 -6.43 9.89
CA HIS A 307 -42.66 -7.59 9.17
C HIS A 307 -42.33 -7.46 7.68
N HIS A 308 -41.81 -8.52 7.07
CA HIS A 308 -41.42 -8.54 5.68
C HIS A 308 -41.79 -9.88 5.04
N VAL A 309 -42.05 -9.84 3.73
CA VAL A 309 -42.39 -11.01 2.91
C VAL A 309 -41.34 -11.16 1.82
N VAL A 310 -40.87 -12.38 1.60
CA VAL A 310 -39.91 -12.70 0.54
C VAL A 310 -40.65 -13.30 -0.65
N VAL A 311 -40.56 -12.64 -1.79
CA VAL A 311 -41.14 -13.10 -3.06
C VAL A 311 -40.04 -13.75 -3.89
N CYS A 312 -40.16 -15.05 -4.15
CA CYS A 312 -39.25 -15.81 -4.99
C CYS A 312 -39.92 -16.13 -6.33
N SER A 313 -39.32 -15.69 -7.44
CA SER A 313 -39.74 -16.07 -8.79
C SER A 313 -38.51 -16.32 -9.66
N THR A 314 -38.64 -17.22 -10.64
CA THR A 314 -37.59 -17.51 -11.64
C THR A 314 -37.44 -16.39 -12.66
N THR A 315 -38.56 -15.75 -13.03
CA THR A 315 -38.61 -14.61 -13.94
C THR A 315 -39.61 -13.60 -13.41
N LEU A 316 -39.17 -12.37 -13.23
CA LEU A 316 -39.98 -11.25 -12.73
C LEU A 316 -40.30 -10.34 -13.92
N HIS A 317 -41.54 -10.40 -14.40
CA HIS A 317 -42.06 -9.49 -15.41
C HIS A 317 -42.81 -8.33 -14.73
N ALA A 318 -42.79 -7.15 -15.35
CA ALA A 318 -43.43 -5.96 -14.79
C ALA A 318 -44.92 -6.19 -14.48
N ASP A 319 -45.64 -6.86 -15.37
CA ASP A 319 -47.07 -7.15 -15.22
C ASP A 319 -47.35 -8.05 -14.00
N THR A 320 -46.59 -9.13 -13.83
CA THR A 320 -46.73 -10.05 -12.69
C THR A 320 -46.41 -9.39 -11.35
N ILE A 321 -45.45 -8.46 -11.33
CA ILE A 321 -45.13 -7.69 -10.11
C ILE A 321 -46.29 -6.75 -9.80
N MET A 322 -46.84 -6.08 -10.81
CA MET A 322 -47.91 -5.11 -10.62
C MET A 322 -49.18 -5.78 -10.09
N ASP A 323 -49.57 -6.93 -10.65
CA ASP A 323 -50.71 -7.72 -10.18
C ASP A 323 -50.50 -8.19 -8.72
N PHE A 324 -49.30 -8.70 -8.41
CA PHE A 324 -48.96 -9.09 -7.04
C PHE A 324 -49.03 -7.91 -6.06
N LEU A 325 -48.43 -6.76 -6.41
CA LEU A 325 -48.44 -5.58 -5.54
C LEU A 325 -49.86 -5.06 -5.34
N ASN A 326 -50.68 -5.01 -6.40
CA ASN A 326 -52.07 -4.57 -6.31
C ASN A 326 -52.88 -5.46 -5.37
N GLU A 327 -52.79 -6.78 -5.52
CA GLU A 327 -53.51 -7.74 -4.65
C GLU A 327 -52.99 -7.70 -3.21
N PHE A 328 -51.66 -7.67 -3.04
CA PHE A 328 -51.02 -7.67 -1.73
C PHE A 328 -51.37 -6.42 -0.90
N TYR A 329 -51.41 -5.24 -1.53
CA TYR A 329 -51.75 -3.99 -0.86
C TYR A 329 -53.25 -3.66 -0.84
N ALA A 330 -54.12 -4.45 -1.48
CA ALA A 330 -55.57 -4.26 -1.45
C ALA A 330 -56.18 -4.56 -0.06
N HIS A 331 -55.53 -5.40 0.76
CA HIS A 331 -56.03 -5.74 2.09
C HIS A 331 -55.68 -4.68 3.16
N PRO A 332 -56.69 -4.08 3.84
CA PRO A 332 -56.48 -2.96 4.78
C PRO A 332 -55.64 -3.34 6.02
N LEU A 333 -55.66 -4.61 6.45
CA LEU A 333 -54.84 -5.09 7.57
C LEU A 333 -53.33 -5.08 7.28
N LEU A 334 -52.93 -5.13 6.01
CA LEU A 334 -51.52 -5.12 5.59
C LEU A 334 -50.96 -3.70 5.46
N GLN A 335 -51.81 -2.70 5.20
CA GLN A 335 -51.41 -1.28 5.13
C GLN A 335 -51.26 -0.62 6.51
N VAL A 336 -52.01 -1.06 7.54
CA VAL A 336 -52.14 -0.36 8.83
C VAL A 336 -51.01 -0.69 9.82
N SER A 337 -50.28 -1.80 9.63
CA SER A 337 -49.19 -2.18 10.54
C SER A 337 -47.96 -1.26 10.48
N SER A 338 -47.80 -0.47 9.40
CA SER A 338 -46.72 0.51 9.25
C SER A 338 -47.07 1.92 9.75
N ALA A 339 -48.33 2.18 10.11
CA ALA A 339 -48.83 3.50 10.50
C ALA A 339 -49.06 3.68 12.02
N SER A 340 -48.93 2.62 12.82
CA SER A 340 -49.26 2.63 14.26
C SER A 340 -48.06 2.85 15.21
N PHE A 341 -46.93 3.32 14.70
CA PHE A 341 -45.81 3.80 15.54
C PHE A 341 -45.66 5.32 15.37
N TYR A 342 -46.52 6.07 16.06
CA TYR A 342 -46.23 7.43 16.51
C TYR A 342 -46.27 7.46 18.03
#